data_AF-A0A2U1SVA6-F1
#
_entry.id   AF-A0A2U1SVA6-F1
#
_cell.length_a   1.000
_cell.length_b   1.000
_cell.length_c   1.000
_cell.angle_alpha   90.00
_cell.angle_beta   90.00
_cell.angle_gamma   90.00
#
_symmetry.space_group_name_H-M   'P 1'
#
loop_
_entity.id
_entity.type
_entity.pdbx_description
1 polymer ?
#
loop_
_entity_poly.entity_id
_entity_poly.type
_entity_poly.pdbx_seq_one_letter_code
_entity_poly.pdbx_strand_id
1 'polypeptide(L)'
;MASPASRDRNHFRIETADLLLAITAPFVALALRDPVLLDPGDFPATIPAPYQYGFVSAACAILLILAFRLGDHMGQFFSLRDAFAVCGASACAVALGCLLLFGVMRIEGVPRSTPLIFGLVLSAGMIAIRIAARAFHKDLWPGRGADRDAAKADPRRVIVVGVDRLASAAIKLTDELRPRKAQVVAALDARPRLRGRKIAGVSIVGDPRDIGAVIDEYAIHGVEVDEVWLAEDPASSPVDRLAAIESQCAARGVVAIGISQALNFIASPQDDAAAAAIESYETPAYFKAKRLIEFCAASVLLVAMLPLALCVAYVVYLDVGAPLLFWQQRLGRNGQKFLLYKFRTYRAPFDAHGRPAPENTRLSRVGRLIRASRLDEIPQLYNVIVGHMSLIGPRPLLPQDQPDDPGPRLSVRPGVTGWAQINGGTSVSPEEKNALDLWYIRHACLRLDLEIIVSTILVALTGERLNGRAVDHALSWYRREFEAPSRDAVTMGEAPRDRRRREEAARADRRRAVGAVRIEYPYRAVEPS
;
A
#
# COMPACT_ATOMS: atom_id res chain seq x y z
N MET A 1 -0.36 4.06 7.12
CA MET A 1 -0.12 2.64 7.50
C MET A 1 1.38 2.41 7.48
N ALA A 2 1.93 1.69 8.46
CA ALA A 2 3.33 1.26 8.40
C ALA A 2 3.57 0.44 7.12
N SER A 3 4.77 0.55 6.54
CA SER A 3 5.13 -0.20 5.34
C SER A 3 4.88 -1.70 5.56
N PRO A 4 4.37 -2.45 4.57
CA PRO A 4 4.30 -3.91 4.65
C PRO A 4 5.69 -4.55 4.65
N ALA A 5 6.73 -3.76 4.36
CA ALA A 5 8.07 -4.26 4.21
C ALA A 5 8.69 -4.58 5.58
N SER A 6 9.14 -5.82 5.72
CA SER A 6 10.06 -6.26 6.79
C SER A 6 11.43 -5.55 6.80
N ARG A 7 11.65 -4.61 5.87
CA ARG A 7 12.82 -3.71 5.82
C ARG A 7 12.69 -2.54 6.79
N ASP A 8 11.47 -2.22 7.25
CA ASP A 8 11.26 -1.37 8.42
C ASP A 8 11.64 -2.15 9.68
N ARG A 9 12.95 -2.43 9.83
CA ARG A 9 13.51 -2.72 11.14
C ARG A 9 13.40 -1.44 11.96
N ASN A 10 13.15 -1.54 13.27
CA ASN A 10 13.35 -0.42 14.21
C ASN A 10 14.86 -0.12 14.29
N HIS A 11 15.45 0.35 13.20
CA HIS A 11 16.73 1.02 13.24
C HIS A 11 16.41 2.43 13.71
N PHE A 12 16.64 2.66 14.99
CA PHE A 12 16.68 3.98 15.56
C PHE A 12 17.84 4.74 14.90
N ARG A 13 17.52 5.48 13.85
CA ARG A 13 18.44 6.41 13.20
C ARG A 13 18.30 7.75 13.89
N ILE A 14 19.39 8.20 14.49
CA ILE A 14 19.53 9.58 14.95
C ILE A 14 20.66 10.20 14.12
N GLU A 15 20.36 11.29 13.44
CA GLU A 15 21.42 12.08 12.80
C GLU A 15 22.30 12.70 13.88
N THR A 16 23.62 12.70 13.69
CA THR A 16 24.57 13.26 14.66
C THR A 16 24.25 14.73 14.98
N ALA A 17 23.81 15.49 13.97
CA ALA A 17 23.39 16.88 14.13
C ALA A 17 22.13 17.01 15.00
N ASP A 18 21.14 16.14 14.83
CA ASP A 18 19.92 16.11 15.65
C ASP A 18 20.24 15.72 17.10
N LEU A 19 21.16 14.75 17.31
CA LEU A 19 21.59 14.35 18.65
C LEU A 19 22.32 15.49 19.37
N LEU A 20 23.27 16.14 18.69
CA LEU A 20 24.00 17.29 19.24
C LEU A 20 23.04 18.43 19.58
N LEU A 21 22.06 18.71 18.71
CA LEU A 21 21.07 19.74 18.97
C LEU A 21 20.14 19.37 20.12
N ALA A 22 19.70 18.12 20.23
CA ALA A 22 18.89 17.65 21.35
C ALA A 22 19.60 17.79 22.70
N ILE A 23 20.91 17.55 22.74
CA ILE A 23 21.74 17.70 23.94
C ILE A 23 21.98 19.18 24.26
N THR A 24 22.25 20.01 23.26
CA THR A 24 22.67 21.41 23.48
C THR A 24 21.50 22.39 23.62
N ALA A 25 20.36 22.14 22.97
CA ALA A 25 19.21 23.05 22.94
C ALA A 25 18.67 23.45 24.34
N PRO A 26 18.57 22.56 25.35
CA PRO A 26 18.16 22.95 26.69
C PRO A 26 19.11 23.94 27.36
N PHE A 27 20.43 23.76 27.17
CA PHE A 27 21.45 24.65 27.74
C PHE A 27 21.55 25.97 26.98
N VAL A 28 21.37 25.96 25.66
CA VAL A 28 21.22 27.18 24.86
C VAL A 28 19.98 27.96 25.31
N ALA A 29 18.87 27.27 25.62
CA ALA A 29 17.67 27.94 26.13
C ALA A 29 17.88 28.58 27.50
N LEU A 30 18.66 27.95 28.39
CA LEU A 30 19.08 28.54 29.66
C LEU A 30 19.96 29.77 29.43
N ALA A 31 21.00 29.66 28.59
CA ALA A 31 21.89 30.77 28.26
C ALA A 31 21.16 31.97 27.65
N LEU A 32 20.24 31.71 26.71
CA LEU A 32 19.41 32.74 26.09
C LEU A 32 18.43 33.38 27.07
N ARG A 33 18.01 32.64 28.10
CA ARG A 33 17.10 33.17 29.12
C ARG A 33 17.83 34.04 30.12
N ASP A 34 18.94 33.54 30.65
CA ASP A 34 19.86 34.21 31.57
C ASP A 34 21.16 33.38 31.66
N PRO A 35 22.31 33.90 31.17
CA PRO A 35 23.60 33.20 31.24
C PRO A 35 24.04 32.80 32.65
N VAL A 36 23.59 33.51 33.69
CA VAL A 36 23.96 33.22 35.10
C VAL A 36 23.39 31.86 35.55
N LEU A 37 22.33 31.37 34.91
CA LEU A 37 21.75 30.05 35.20
C LEU A 37 22.70 28.88 34.86
N LEU A 38 23.78 29.14 34.11
CA LEU A 38 24.81 28.16 33.77
C LEU A 38 26.06 28.27 34.68
N ASP A 39 25.98 29.02 35.78
CA ASP A 39 27.04 28.99 36.78
C ASP A 39 27.08 27.60 37.45
N PRO A 40 28.21 26.86 37.35
CA PRO A 40 28.31 25.52 37.92
C PRO A 40 28.21 25.49 39.45
N GLY A 41 28.47 26.60 40.16
CA GLY A 41 28.45 26.63 41.62
C GLY A 41 29.25 25.48 42.25
N ASP A 42 28.62 24.73 43.17
CA ASP A 42 29.22 23.57 43.87
C ASP A 42 29.14 22.23 43.09
N PHE A 43 28.88 22.26 41.78
CA PHE A 43 28.91 21.06 40.95
C PHE A 43 30.30 20.41 40.97
N PRO A 44 30.44 19.07 41.19
CA PRO A 44 29.39 18.04 41.12
C PRO A 44 28.79 17.58 42.46
N ALA A 45 29.06 18.27 43.58
CA ALA A 45 28.58 17.84 44.90
C ALA A 45 27.04 17.92 45.02
N THR A 46 26.42 18.91 44.40
CA THR A 46 24.97 18.96 44.15
C THR A 46 24.72 19.36 42.70
N ILE A 47 23.71 18.78 42.04
CA ILE A 47 23.35 19.15 40.66
C ILE A 47 22.34 20.30 40.73
N PRO A 48 22.68 21.53 40.31
CA PRO A 48 21.76 22.66 40.39
C PRO A 48 20.52 22.46 39.50
N ALA A 49 19.39 23.08 39.88
CA ALA A 49 18.12 22.95 39.17
C ALA A 49 18.20 23.24 37.64
N PRO A 50 18.96 24.25 37.16
CA PRO A 50 19.16 24.46 35.72
C PRO A 50 19.80 23.26 35.01
N TYR A 51 20.80 22.62 35.61
CA TYR A 51 21.45 21.44 35.03
C TYR A 51 20.53 20.22 35.04
N GLN A 52 19.75 20.02 36.11
CA GLN A 52 18.72 18.97 36.14
C GLN A 52 17.68 19.16 35.02
N TYR A 53 17.22 20.40 34.82
CA TYR A 53 16.36 20.75 33.69
C TYR A 53 17.01 20.43 32.35
N GLY A 54 18.28 20.78 32.17
CA GLY A 54 19.04 20.53 30.94
C GLY A 54 19.11 19.03 30.61
N PHE A 55 19.50 18.20 31.57
CA PHE A 55 19.61 16.76 31.38
C PHE A 55 18.27 16.06 31.12
N VAL A 56 17.22 16.39 31.89
CA VAL A 56 15.89 15.79 31.68
C VAL A 56 15.30 16.20 30.33
N SER A 57 15.45 17.48 29.95
CA SER A 57 14.94 17.98 28.66
C SER A 57 15.69 17.37 27.47
N ALA A 58 17.02 17.19 27.58
CA ALA A 58 17.82 16.50 26.57
C ALA A 58 17.40 15.03 26.41
N ALA A 59 17.17 14.31 27.52
CA ALA A 59 16.70 12.93 27.48
C ALA A 59 15.31 12.82 26.82
N CYS A 60 14.39 13.75 27.13
CA CYS A 60 13.07 13.81 26.50
C CYS A 60 13.16 14.10 24.99
N ALA A 61 14.03 15.02 24.58
CA ALA A 61 14.26 15.34 23.18
C ALA A 61 14.77 14.13 22.39
N ILE A 62 15.78 13.44 22.91
CA ILE A 62 16.34 12.22 22.30
C ILE A 62 15.25 11.14 22.17
N LEU A 63 14.50 10.89 23.23
CA LEU A 63 13.43 9.91 23.24
C LEU A 63 12.36 10.22 22.18
N LEU A 64 12.00 11.48 21.98
CA LEU A 64 10.96 11.86 21.03
C LEU A 64 11.47 11.96 19.59
N ILE A 65 12.74 12.29 19.36
CA ILE A 65 13.38 12.12 18.05
C ILE A 65 13.28 10.65 17.60
N LEU A 66 13.53 9.73 18.54
CA LEU A 66 13.40 8.29 18.33
C LEU A 66 11.93 7.86 18.10
N ALA A 67 11.01 8.32 18.94
CA ALA A 67 9.60 7.95 18.86
C ALA A 67 8.91 8.48 17.59
N PHE A 68 9.23 9.71 17.17
CA PHE A 68 8.72 10.32 15.94
C PHE A 68 9.50 9.88 14.70
N ARG A 69 10.56 9.08 14.84
CA ARG A 69 11.41 8.58 13.75
C ARG A 69 11.95 9.69 12.84
N LEU A 70 12.36 10.82 13.42
CA LEU A 70 12.76 12.01 12.65
C LEU A 70 14.04 11.80 11.81
N GLY A 71 14.87 10.81 12.14
CA GLY A 71 16.07 10.43 11.39
C GLY A 71 15.83 9.49 10.20
N ASP A 72 14.58 9.06 9.95
CA ASP A 72 14.25 8.25 8.76
C ASP A 72 13.98 9.09 7.51
N HIS A 73 13.76 10.39 7.68
CA HIS A 73 13.51 11.31 6.58
C HIS A 73 14.82 11.71 5.90
N MET A 74 14.92 11.48 4.59
CA MET A 74 16.07 11.92 3.81
C MET A 74 16.09 13.46 3.74
N GLY A 75 17.08 14.10 4.36
CA GLY A 75 17.19 15.57 4.45
C GLY A 75 17.10 16.30 3.10
N GLN A 76 17.57 15.69 2.00
CA GLN A 76 17.46 16.25 0.64
C GLN A 76 16.01 16.46 0.16
N PHE A 77 15.05 15.71 0.70
CA PHE A 77 13.63 15.79 0.34
C PHE A 77 12.77 16.45 1.44
N PHE A 78 13.38 17.23 2.33
CA PHE A 78 12.68 17.88 3.44
C PHE A 78 11.45 18.68 2.98
N SER A 79 10.30 18.34 3.55
CA SER A 79 8.98 18.88 3.21
C SER A 79 8.32 19.63 4.38
N LEU A 80 7.25 20.39 4.09
CA LEU A 80 6.43 21.03 5.14
C LEU A 80 5.84 20.01 6.12
N ARG A 81 5.53 18.80 5.65
CA ARG A 81 5.01 17.73 6.52
C ARG A 81 6.05 17.31 7.55
N ASP A 82 7.32 17.24 7.14
CA ASP A 82 8.44 16.90 8.03
C ASP A 82 8.68 18.02 9.04
N ALA A 83 8.53 19.29 8.62
CA ALA A 83 8.59 20.44 9.54
C ALA A 83 7.51 20.37 10.63
N PHE A 84 6.27 19.99 10.28
CA PHE A 84 5.22 19.78 11.27
C PHE A 84 5.53 18.62 12.22
N ALA A 85 6.14 17.53 11.73
CA ALA A 85 6.57 16.42 12.58
C ALA A 85 7.65 16.84 13.58
N VAL A 86 8.64 17.64 13.15
CA VAL A 86 9.68 18.23 14.02
C VAL A 86 9.07 19.13 15.10
N CYS A 87 8.13 20.00 14.72
CA CYS A 87 7.44 20.87 15.67
C CYS A 87 6.61 20.05 16.68
N GLY A 88 5.90 19.01 16.21
CA GLY A 88 5.14 18.11 17.06
C GLY A 88 6.01 17.34 18.05
N ALA A 89 7.14 16.79 17.59
CA ALA A 89 8.10 16.10 18.45
C ALA A 89 8.70 17.04 19.51
N SER A 90 9.06 18.27 19.11
CA SER A 90 9.61 19.28 20.01
C SER A 90 8.58 19.71 21.07
N ALA A 91 7.31 19.92 20.67
CA ALA A 91 6.23 20.24 21.59
C ALA A 91 5.98 19.11 22.60
N CYS A 92 5.97 17.86 22.14
CA CYS A 92 5.88 16.69 23.02
C CYS A 92 7.08 16.61 23.98
N ALA A 93 8.28 17.03 23.55
CA ALA A 93 9.49 16.97 24.38
C ALA A 93 9.45 17.99 25.50
N VAL A 94 8.99 19.19 25.18
CA VAL A 94 8.70 20.23 26.17
C VAL A 94 7.64 19.75 27.16
N ALA A 95 6.52 19.19 26.67
CA ALA A 95 5.44 18.73 27.53
C ALA A 95 5.86 17.58 28.46
N LEU A 96 6.55 16.58 27.92
CA LEU A 96 7.06 15.44 28.70
C LEU A 96 8.12 15.89 29.71
N GLY A 97 9.05 16.76 29.30
CA GLY A 97 10.07 17.32 30.19
C GLY A 97 9.45 18.11 31.34
N CYS A 98 8.47 18.98 31.05
CA CYS A 98 7.72 19.72 32.07
C CYS A 98 6.98 18.78 33.03
N LEU A 99 6.33 17.73 32.53
CA LEU A 99 5.61 16.75 33.37
C LEU A 99 6.56 16.03 34.33
N LEU A 100 7.71 15.55 33.83
CA LEU A 100 8.71 14.86 34.64
C LEU A 100 9.34 15.80 35.67
N LEU A 101 9.74 17.01 35.26
CA LEU A 101 10.35 18.00 36.14
C LEU A 101 9.38 18.54 37.19
N PHE A 102 8.09 18.66 36.85
CA PHE A 102 7.06 18.99 37.82
C PHE A 102 6.91 17.89 38.86
N GLY A 103 6.93 16.62 38.43
CA GLY A 103 6.85 15.46 39.32
C GLY A 103 8.03 15.35 40.30
N VAL A 104 9.24 15.70 39.86
CA VAL A 104 10.46 15.55 40.67
C VAL A 104 10.80 16.80 41.48
N MET A 105 10.73 17.98 40.86
CA MET A 105 11.26 19.24 41.43
C MET A 105 10.23 20.38 41.47
N ARG A 106 8.98 20.13 41.07
CA ARG A 106 7.94 21.18 40.90
C ARG A 106 8.36 22.37 40.02
N ILE A 107 9.42 22.20 39.21
CA ILE A 107 10.03 23.24 38.37
C ILE A 107 10.54 24.44 39.20
N GLU A 108 10.92 24.24 40.46
CA GLU A 108 11.57 25.27 41.26
C GLU A 108 13.00 25.54 40.78
N GLY A 109 13.42 26.81 40.73
CA GLY A 109 14.76 27.20 40.30
C GLY A 109 14.97 27.32 38.78
N VAL A 110 13.92 27.16 37.96
CA VAL A 110 13.98 27.36 36.49
C VAL A 110 12.89 28.34 36.04
N PRO A 111 13.23 29.38 35.25
CA PRO A 111 12.23 30.29 34.72
C PRO A 111 11.16 29.59 33.88
N ARG A 112 9.89 29.93 34.08
CA ARG A 112 8.75 29.31 33.38
C ARG A 112 8.77 29.48 31.86
N SER A 113 9.54 30.44 31.34
CA SER A 113 9.74 30.67 29.91
C SER A 113 10.79 29.76 29.28
N THR A 114 11.70 29.15 30.07
CA THR A 114 12.79 28.31 29.57
C THR A 114 12.28 27.12 28.74
N PRO A 115 11.24 26.36 29.15
CA PRO A 115 10.68 25.28 28.33
C PRO A 115 10.19 25.74 26.95
N LEU A 116 9.61 26.94 26.85
CA LEU A 116 9.16 27.50 25.57
C LEU A 116 10.36 27.84 24.67
N ILE A 117 11.39 28.49 25.23
CA ILE A 117 12.63 28.83 24.49
C ILE A 117 13.31 27.55 24.00
N PHE A 118 13.38 26.52 24.84
CA PHE A 118 13.91 25.20 24.47
C PHE A 118 13.18 24.60 23.26
N GLY A 119 11.84 24.57 23.29
CA GLY A 119 11.04 24.07 22.16
C GLY A 119 11.29 24.83 20.86
N LEU A 120 11.44 26.16 20.94
CA LEU A 120 11.74 27.01 19.79
C LEU A 120 13.15 26.75 19.23
N VAL A 121 14.17 26.68 20.10
CA VAL A 121 15.56 26.41 19.70
C VAL A 121 15.68 25.03 19.05
N LEU A 122 15.06 24.00 19.65
CA LEU A 122 15.08 22.64 19.10
C LEU A 122 14.40 22.58 17.73
N SER A 123 13.19 23.15 17.60
CA SER A 123 12.44 23.14 16.33
C SER A 123 13.19 23.91 15.23
N ALA A 124 13.64 25.13 15.54
CA ALA A 124 14.32 25.99 14.57
C ALA A 124 15.65 25.37 14.10
N GLY A 125 16.45 24.83 15.03
CA GLY A 125 17.71 24.19 14.70
C GLY A 125 17.52 22.95 13.82
N MET A 126 16.57 22.07 14.15
CA MET A 126 16.31 20.85 13.37
C MET A 126 15.81 21.15 11.96
N ILE A 127 15.01 22.20 11.79
CA ILE A 127 14.55 22.69 10.48
C ILE A 127 15.72 23.31 9.70
N ALA A 128 16.54 24.15 10.34
CA ALA A 128 17.67 24.81 9.70
C ALA A 128 18.71 23.81 9.17
N ILE A 129 19.05 22.78 9.96
CA ILE A 129 19.95 21.69 9.55
C ILE A 129 19.45 21.01 8.27
N ARG A 130 18.15 20.70 8.20
CA ARG A 130 17.54 20.02 7.03
C ARG A 130 17.46 20.93 5.80
N ILE A 131 17.17 22.21 5.98
CA ILE A 131 17.22 23.21 4.89
C ILE A 131 18.65 23.34 4.35
N ALA A 132 19.66 23.40 5.23
CA ALA A 132 21.05 23.45 4.84
C ALA A 132 21.46 22.18 4.06
N ALA A 133 21.13 20.99 4.58
CA ALA A 133 21.41 19.72 3.90
C ALA A 133 20.79 19.68 2.49
N ARG A 134 19.57 20.17 2.32
CA ARG A 134 18.91 20.29 1.01
C ARG A 134 19.63 21.26 0.07
N ALA A 135 20.14 22.39 0.57
CA ALA A 135 20.89 23.36 -0.24
C ALA A 135 22.23 22.77 -0.70
N PHE A 136 23.00 22.17 0.20
CA PHE A 136 24.31 21.56 -0.13
C PHE A 136 24.19 20.39 -1.11
N HIS A 137 23.14 19.55 -1.00
CA HIS A 137 22.95 18.44 -1.94
C HIS A 137 22.58 18.88 -3.36
N LYS A 138 21.96 20.07 -3.52
CA LYS A 138 21.64 20.63 -4.84
C LYS A 138 22.91 20.96 -5.65
N ASP A 139 23.98 21.35 -4.96
CA ASP A 139 25.24 21.77 -5.58
C ASP A 139 26.22 20.59 -5.80
N LEU A 140 26.05 19.48 -5.05
CA LEU A 140 26.92 18.30 -5.08
C LEU A 140 26.58 17.25 -6.15
N TRP A 141 25.51 17.44 -6.93
CA TRP A 141 25.19 16.55 -8.06
C TRP A 141 25.41 17.22 -9.43
N PRO A 142 26.66 17.57 -9.81
CA PRO A 142 26.98 17.98 -11.17
C PRO A 142 27.06 16.74 -12.07
N GLY A 143 25.94 16.04 -12.25
CA GLY A 143 25.75 15.01 -13.27
C GLY A 143 25.65 15.62 -14.66
N ARG A 144 26.62 16.48 -15.02
CA ARG A 144 26.64 17.30 -16.25
C ARG A 144 27.50 16.71 -17.37
N GLY A 145 28.16 15.56 -17.13
CA GLY A 145 29.20 15.04 -18.02
C GLY A 145 28.79 13.90 -18.95
N ALA A 146 27.85 13.02 -18.55
CA ALA A 146 27.61 11.76 -19.25
C ALA A 146 26.35 11.74 -20.16
N ASP A 147 25.54 12.80 -20.13
CA ASP A 147 24.22 12.84 -20.80
C ASP A 147 24.23 13.67 -22.11
N ARG A 148 25.41 14.09 -22.59
CA ARG A 148 25.56 14.91 -23.81
C ARG A 148 25.10 14.19 -25.07
N ASP A 149 25.14 12.86 -25.09
CA ASP A 149 24.77 12.08 -26.27
C ASP A 149 23.28 11.70 -26.30
N ALA A 150 22.60 11.63 -25.15
CA ALA A 150 21.14 11.45 -25.08
C ALA A 150 20.35 12.78 -25.18
N ALA A 151 21.04 13.92 -25.00
CA ALA A 151 20.49 15.28 -25.13
C ALA A 151 20.26 15.75 -26.58
N LYS A 152 20.44 14.89 -27.59
CA LYS A 152 20.28 15.25 -29.01
C LYS A 152 18.84 15.16 -29.53
N ALA A 153 17.90 14.60 -28.77
CA ALA A 153 16.48 14.70 -29.12
C ALA A 153 15.95 16.04 -28.62
N ASP A 154 15.45 16.88 -29.53
CA ASP A 154 14.76 18.12 -29.18
C ASP A 154 13.51 17.75 -28.36
N PRO A 155 13.40 18.20 -27.09
CA PRO A 155 12.25 17.85 -26.27
C PRO A 155 10.98 18.49 -26.85
N ARG A 156 9.86 17.79 -26.76
CA ARG A 156 8.56 18.34 -27.18
C ARG A 156 8.24 19.59 -26.38
N ARG A 157 7.93 20.70 -27.02
CA ARG A 157 7.63 21.99 -26.38
C ARG A 157 6.15 22.05 -26.05
N VAL A 158 5.86 22.33 -24.79
CA VAL A 158 4.51 22.21 -24.24
C VAL A 158 4.08 23.50 -23.59
N ILE A 159 2.82 23.88 -23.81
CA ILE A 159 2.17 24.94 -23.05
C ILE A 159 1.18 24.34 -22.05
N VAL A 160 1.21 24.79 -20.81
CA VAL A 160 0.27 24.34 -19.77
C VAL A 160 -0.86 25.36 -19.60
N VAL A 161 -2.11 24.90 -19.64
CA VAL A 161 -3.31 25.74 -19.46
C VAL A 161 -4.00 25.36 -18.17
N GLY A 162 -4.12 26.33 -17.26
CA GLY A 162 -4.61 26.13 -15.90
C GLY A 162 -3.47 25.80 -14.95
N VAL A 163 -3.34 26.60 -13.90
CA VAL A 163 -2.27 26.48 -12.91
C VAL A 163 -2.83 25.95 -11.60
N ASP A 164 -2.67 24.66 -11.37
CA ASP A 164 -3.01 24.01 -10.12
C ASP A 164 -1.80 23.29 -9.51
N ARG A 165 -2.05 22.48 -8.46
CA ARG A 165 -0.99 21.68 -7.84
C ARG A 165 -0.43 20.62 -8.79
N LEU A 166 -1.28 20.06 -9.67
CA LEU A 166 -0.91 19.04 -10.63
C LEU A 166 -0.04 19.62 -11.75
N ALA A 167 -0.42 20.77 -12.30
CA ALA A 167 0.37 21.56 -13.25
C ALA A 167 1.72 21.95 -12.68
N SER A 168 1.76 22.46 -11.43
CA SER A 168 3.05 22.77 -10.79
C SER A 168 3.93 21.54 -10.61
N ALA A 169 3.35 20.37 -10.31
CA ALA A 169 4.09 19.13 -10.21
C ALA A 169 4.57 18.65 -11.59
N ALA A 170 3.73 18.73 -12.61
CA ALA A 170 4.02 18.36 -14.00
C ALA A 170 5.20 19.18 -14.55
N ILE A 171 5.21 20.50 -14.34
CA ILE A 171 6.30 21.39 -14.76
C ILE A 171 7.62 20.97 -14.08
N LYS A 172 7.59 20.70 -12.77
CA LYS A 172 8.79 20.27 -12.04
C LYS A 172 9.28 18.90 -12.49
N LEU A 173 8.36 17.95 -12.68
CA LEU A 173 8.68 16.59 -13.12
C LEU A 173 9.32 16.60 -14.51
N THR A 174 8.73 17.33 -15.46
CA THR A 174 9.25 17.43 -16.83
C THR A 174 10.63 18.06 -16.89
N ASP A 175 10.91 19.08 -16.06
CA ASP A 175 12.23 19.72 -16.01
C ASP A 175 13.33 18.81 -15.44
N GLU A 176 12.96 17.95 -14.48
CA GLU A 176 13.85 17.00 -13.79
C GLU A 176 14.02 15.66 -14.53
N LEU A 177 13.10 15.29 -15.44
CA LEU A 177 13.20 14.04 -16.21
C LEU A 177 14.47 14.02 -17.09
N ARG A 178 15.14 12.86 -17.13
CA ARG A 178 16.27 12.55 -18.02
C ARG A 178 16.06 11.18 -18.69
N PRO A 179 16.14 11.08 -20.04
CA PRO A 179 16.26 12.18 -21.00
C PRO A 179 15.01 13.07 -21.00
N ARG A 180 15.16 14.36 -21.29
CA ARG A 180 14.02 15.29 -21.37
C ARG A 180 13.16 14.94 -22.58
N LYS A 181 11.93 14.48 -22.34
CA LYS A 181 10.95 14.13 -23.39
C LYS A 181 10.00 15.28 -23.72
N ALA A 182 9.79 16.19 -22.78
CA ALA A 182 8.93 17.34 -22.91
C ALA A 182 9.52 18.50 -22.10
N GLN A 183 9.32 19.71 -22.59
CA GLN A 183 9.73 20.95 -21.96
C GLN A 183 8.54 21.90 -21.91
N VAL A 184 8.13 22.30 -20.71
CA VAL A 184 7.09 23.31 -20.57
C VAL A 184 7.70 24.70 -20.84
N VAL A 185 7.22 25.38 -21.87
CA VAL A 185 7.74 26.68 -22.33
C VAL A 185 6.93 27.86 -21.80
N ALA A 186 5.64 27.65 -21.52
CA ALA A 186 4.73 28.69 -21.04
C ALA A 186 3.59 28.09 -20.22
N ALA A 187 2.94 28.94 -19.41
CA ALA A 187 1.69 28.61 -18.75
C ALA A 187 0.64 29.72 -18.96
N LEU A 188 -0.65 29.36 -19.01
CA LEU A 188 -1.77 30.30 -19.07
C LEU A 188 -2.75 30.03 -17.92
N ASP A 189 -3.33 31.09 -17.34
CA ASP A 189 -4.30 30.94 -16.26
C ASP A 189 -5.36 32.06 -16.29
N ALA A 190 -6.61 31.68 -16.02
CA ALA A 190 -7.74 32.61 -16.05
C ALA A 190 -7.68 33.66 -14.94
N ARG A 191 -6.94 33.44 -13.85
CA ARG A 191 -6.84 34.36 -12.71
C ARG A 191 -5.85 35.48 -13.03
N PRO A 192 -6.28 36.76 -13.13
CA PRO A 192 -5.41 37.87 -13.52
C PRO A 192 -4.23 38.08 -12.56
N ARG A 193 -4.40 37.75 -11.27
CA ARG A 193 -3.36 37.89 -10.22
C ARG A 193 -2.14 36.98 -10.45
N LEU A 194 -2.26 35.96 -11.30
CA LEU A 194 -1.19 35.01 -11.59
C LEU A 194 -0.36 35.40 -12.82
N ARG A 195 -0.87 36.27 -13.69
CA ARG A 195 -0.16 36.72 -14.89
C ARG A 195 1.17 37.39 -14.52
N GLY A 196 2.23 37.06 -15.25
CA GLY A 196 3.60 37.53 -15.01
C GLY A 196 4.34 36.80 -13.87
N ARG A 197 3.67 35.93 -13.10
CA ARG A 197 4.35 35.08 -12.10
C ARG A 197 5.01 33.88 -12.78
N LYS A 198 5.95 33.24 -12.07
CA LYS A 198 6.67 32.06 -12.55
C LYS A 198 6.43 30.83 -11.67
N ILE A 199 6.42 29.65 -12.29
CA ILE A 199 6.38 28.35 -11.61
C ILE A 199 7.51 27.50 -12.16
N ALA A 200 8.47 27.14 -11.29
CA ALA A 200 9.64 26.36 -11.68
C ALA A 200 10.34 26.90 -12.94
N GLY A 201 10.46 28.24 -13.05
CA GLY A 201 11.07 28.92 -14.19
C GLY A 201 10.13 29.26 -15.35
N VAL A 202 8.97 28.60 -15.46
CA VAL A 202 7.96 28.84 -16.51
C VAL A 202 7.09 30.04 -16.17
N SER A 203 6.97 31.00 -17.10
CA SER A 203 6.16 32.21 -16.90
C SER A 203 4.68 31.97 -17.23
N ILE A 204 3.80 32.59 -16.45
CA ILE A 204 2.36 32.63 -16.71
C ILE A 204 2.09 33.82 -17.64
N VAL A 205 1.96 33.55 -18.93
CA VAL A 205 2.03 34.57 -20.00
C VAL A 205 0.69 35.24 -20.29
N GLY A 206 -0.43 34.56 -20.07
CA GLY A 206 -1.72 35.10 -20.51
C GLY A 206 -2.96 34.38 -19.99
N ASP A 207 -4.11 34.78 -20.53
CA ASP A 207 -5.40 34.14 -20.32
C ASP A 207 -5.53 32.89 -21.22
N PRO A 208 -6.12 31.79 -20.76
CA PRO A 208 -6.39 30.62 -21.58
C PRO A 208 -7.16 30.93 -22.88
N ARG A 209 -7.96 32.00 -22.92
CA ARG A 209 -8.67 32.46 -24.13
C ARG A 209 -7.75 32.95 -25.25
N ASP A 210 -6.55 33.37 -24.88
CA ASP A 210 -5.54 33.92 -25.78
C ASP A 210 -4.53 32.84 -26.23
N ILE A 211 -4.80 31.56 -25.96
CA ILE A 211 -3.88 30.44 -26.27
C ILE A 211 -3.44 30.44 -27.74
N GLY A 212 -4.35 30.73 -28.68
CA GLY A 212 -4.00 30.83 -30.09
C GLY A 212 -2.97 31.92 -30.37
N ALA A 213 -3.16 33.11 -29.80
CA ALA A 213 -2.22 34.23 -29.96
C ALA A 213 -0.86 33.92 -29.32
N VAL A 214 -0.86 33.22 -28.17
CA VAL A 214 0.39 32.79 -27.51
C VAL A 214 1.14 31.75 -28.35
N ILE A 215 0.44 30.77 -28.95
CA ILE A 215 1.08 29.80 -29.85
C ILE A 215 1.70 30.51 -31.05
N ASP A 216 0.97 31.45 -31.67
CA ASP A 216 1.45 32.22 -32.82
C ASP A 216 2.67 33.10 -32.46
N GLU A 217 2.65 33.75 -31.30
CA GLU A 217 3.77 34.56 -30.78
C GLU A 217 5.01 33.70 -30.55
N TYR A 218 4.87 32.53 -29.92
CA TYR A 218 5.98 31.60 -29.69
C TYR A 218 6.56 31.07 -31.01
N ALA A 219 5.71 30.80 -32.01
CA ALA A 219 6.15 30.39 -33.35
C ALA A 219 6.98 31.47 -34.04
N ILE A 220 6.62 32.76 -33.92
CA ILE A 220 7.41 33.90 -34.45
C ILE A 220 8.81 33.93 -33.82
N HIS A 221 8.93 33.53 -32.55
CA HIS A 221 10.20 33.42 -31.83
C HIS A 221 10.97 32.12 -32.12
N GLY A 222 10.52 31.29 -33.06
CA GLY A 222 11.14 30.02 -33.43
C GLY A 222 10.88 28.88 -32.43
N VAL A 223 9.88 29.03 -31.55
CA VAL A 223 9.45 28.00 -30.60
C VAL A 223 8.15 27.38 -31.10
N GLU A 224 8.27 26.31 -31.89
CA GLU A 224 7.11 25.51 -32.31
C GLU A 224 6.55 24.75 -31.10
N VAL A 225 5.25 24.87 -30.83
CA VAL A 225 4.56 24.20 -29.72
C VAL A 225 3.99 22.88 -30.22
N ASP A 226 4.46 21.76 -29.66
CA ASP A 226 4.01 20.42 -30.07
C ASP A 226 2.69 20.02 -29.41
N GLU A 227 2.45 20.50 -28.17
CA GLU A 227 1.35 20.00 -27.34
C GLU A 227 0.88 21.05 -26.32
N VAL A 228 -0.42 20.99 -25.97
CA VAL A 228 -1.02 21.77 -24.88
C VAL A 228 -1.53 20.84 -23.79
N TRP A 229 -1.10 21.07 -22.55
CA TRP A 229 -1.53 20.28 -21.40
C TRP A 229 -2.57 21.05 -20.57
N LEU A 230 -3.73 20.43 -20.37
CA LEU A 230 -4.88 21.03 -19.70
C LEU A 230 -4.95 20.57 -18.24
N ALA A 231 -5.03 21.51 -17.31
CA ALA A 231 -5.31 21.20 -15.91
C ALA A 231 -6.72 20.65 -15.73
N GLU A 232 -6.85 19.64 -14.88
CA GLU A 232 -8.08 18.87 -14.68
C GLU A 232 -8.92 19.41 -13.50
N ASP A 233 -8.44 20.43 -12.79
CA ASP A 233 -9.20 21.07 -11.72
C ASP A 233 -10.37 21.90 -12.31
N PRO A 234 -11.65 21.55 -12.02
CA PRO A 234 -12.81 22.25 -12.54
C PRO A 234 -12.91 23.72 -12.08
N ALA A 235 -12.19 24.12 -11.02
CA ALA A 235 -12.09 25.52 -10.61
C ALA A 235 -11.16 26.35 -11.54
N SER A 236 -10.27 25.68 -12.27
CA SER A 236 -9.29 26.29 -13.17
C SER A 236 -9.71 26.24 -14.65
N SER A 237 -10.61 25.33 -15.01
CA SER A 237 -11.09 25.11 -16.37
C SER A 237 -12.61 24.87 -16.40
N PRO A 238 -13.46 25.92 -16.50
CA PRO A 238 -14.88 25.74 -16.74
C PRO A 238 -15.10 25.03 -18.08
N VAL A 239 -15.98 24.02 -18.11
CA VAL A 239 -16.24 23.15 -19.28
C VAL A 239 -16.47 23.95 -20.58
N ASP A 240 -17.15 25.09 -20.50
CA ASP A 240 -17.43 25.97 -21.65
C ASP A 240 -16.17 26.57 -22.29
N ARG A 241 -15.07 26.70 -21.53
CA ARG A 241 -13.79 27.25 -22.03
C ARG A 241 -12.90 26.19 -22.64
N LEU A 242 -13.06 24.92 -22.26
CA LEU A 242 -12.23 23.82 -22.73
C LEU A 242 -12.39 23.60 -24.24
N ALA A 243 -13.64 23.57 -24.71
CA ALA A 243 -13.96 23.42 -26.14
C ALA A 243 -13.39 24.57 -27.00
N ALA A 244 -13.37 25.80 -26.47
CA ALA A 244 -12.78 26.94 -27.16
C ALA A 244 -11.26 26.82 -27.26
N ILE A 245 -10.60 26.37 -26.20
CA ILE A 245 -9.14 26.11 -26.17
C ILE A 245 -8.80 25.00 -27.15
N GLU A 246 -9.52 23.86 -27.10
CA GLU A 246 -9.32 22.73 -28.01
C GLU A 246 -9.50 23.13 -29.48
N SER A 247 -10.52 23.94 -29.79
CA SER A 247 -10.75 24.45 -31.14
C SER A 247 -9.61 25.36 -31.62
N GLN A 248 -9.11 26.26 -30.77
CA GLN A 248 -7.98 27.14 -31.11
C GLN A 248 -6.67 26.36 -31.32
N CYS A 249 -6.43 25.30 -30.55
CA CYS A 249 -5.29 24.40 -30.71
C CYS A 249 -5.41 23.57 -31.99
N ALA A 250 -6.57 22.99 -32.26
CA ALA A 250 -6.84 22.18 -33.45
C ALA A 250 -6.67 22.98 -34.75
N ALA A 251 -7.09 24.25 -34.75
CA ALA A 251 -6.88 25.17 -35.89
C ALA A 251 -5.39 25.41 -36.22
N ARG A 252 -4.49 25.13 -35.28
CA ARG A 252 -3.03 25.28 -35.41
C ARG A 252 -2.28 23.94 -35.48
N GLY A 253 -3.01 22.82 -35.57
CA GLY A 253 -2.43 21.49 -35.60
C GLY A 253 -1.80 21.04 -34.27
N VAL A 254 -2.09 21.73 -33.16
CA VAL A 254 -1.57 21.41 -31.82
C VAL A 254 -2.59 20.56 -31.08
N VAL A 255 -2.14 19.45 -30.51
CA VAL A 255 -3.00 18.55 -29.73
C VAL A 255 -3.13 19.07 -28.29
N ALA A 256 -4.36 19.14 -27.79
CA ALA A 256 -4.64 19.44 -26.39
C ALA A 256 -5.03 18.17 -25.64
N ILE A 257 -4.37 17.86 -24.53
CA ILE A 257 -4.67 16.69 -23.68
C ILE A 257 -4.65 17.06 -22.20
N GLY A 258 -5.33 16.27 -21.36
CA GLY A 258 -5.27 16.42 -19.91
C GLY A 258 -3.85 16.16 -19.36
N ILE A 259 -3.44 16.88 -18.32
CA ILE A 259 -2.13 16.66 -17.68
C ILE A 259 -1.97 15.20 -17.20
N SER A 260 -3.04 14.55 -16.73
CA SER A 260 -2.97 13.12 -16.36
C SER A 260 -2.68 12.24 -17.57
N GLN A 261 -3.31 12.50 -18.72
CA GLN A 261 -3.05 11.79 -19.97
C GLN A 261 -1.61 12.01 -20.43
N ALA A 262 -1.16 13.26 -20.43
CA ALA A 262 0.18 13.65 -20.87
C ALA A 262 1.30 12.99 -20.09
N LEU A 263 1.06 12.77 -18.79
CA LEU A 263 2.00 12.11 -17.88
C LEU A 263 1.77 10.59 -17.77
N ASN A 264 0.88 10.01 -18.60
CA ASN A 264 0.46 8.60 -18.53
C ASN A 264 -0.08 8.18 -17.13
N PHE A 265 -0.76 9.09 -16.43
CA PHE A 265 -1.48 8.82 -15.18
C PHE A 265 -2.91 8.31 -15.38
N ILE A 266 -3.43 8.29 -16.61
CA ILE A 266 -4.69 7.62 -16.90
C ILE A 266 -4.51 6.12 -16.65
N ALA A 267 -5.38 5.56 -15.80
CA ALA A 267 -5.45 4.13 -15.56
C ALA A 267 -5.54 3.42 -16.90
N SER A 268 -4.61 2.48 -17.13
CA SER A 268 -4.73 1.57 -18.27
C SER A 268 -6.13 0.93 -18.20
N PRO A 269 -6.92 0.89 -19.29
CA PRO A 269 -8.28 0.35 -19.30
C PRO A 269 -8.41 -1.11 -18.78
N GLN A 270 -7.28 -1.77 -18.54
CA GLN A 270 -7.20 -3.11 -17.97
C GLN A 270 -7.63 -3.21 -16.49
N ASP A 271 -7.59 -2.14 -15.70
CA ASP A 271 -7.94 -2.23 -14.26
C ASP A 271 -9.46 -2.13 -13.98
N ASP A 272 -10.24 -1.46 -14.83
CA ASP A 272 -11.70 -1.30 -14.64
C ASP A 272 -12.54 -2.36 -15.37
N ALA A 273 -12.03 -2.93 -16.46
CA ALA A 273 -12.74 -3.97 -17.22
C ALA A 273 -12.93 -5.27 -16.41
N ALA A 274 -12.04 -5.57 -15.47
CA ALA A 274 -12.15 -6.76 -14.61
C ALA A 274 -13.20 -6.61 -13.49
N ALA A 275 -13.61 -5.38 -13.13
CA ALA A 275 -14.62 -5.14 -12.10
C ALA A 275 -16.05 -5.08 -12.68
N ALA A 276 -16.20 -4.76 -13.96
CA ALA A 276 -17.49 -4.45 -14.58
C ALA A 276 -18.21 -5.63 -15.24
N ALA A 277 -17.56 -6.79 -15.40
CA ALA A 277 -18.13 -7.97 -16.08
C ALA A 277 -18.38 -9.17 -15.15
N ILE A 278 -18.62 -8.94 -13.85
CA ILE A 278 -19.11 -10.01 -12.98
C ILE A 278 -20.61 -10.13 -13.22
N GLU A 279 -21.00 -11.07 -14.08
CA GLU A 279 -22.38 -11.49 -14.26
C GLU A 279 -22.99 -11.79 -12.88
N SER A 280 -24.16 -11.20 -12.60
CA SER A 280 -24.77 -11.25 -11.27
C SER A 280 -25.21 -12.68 -10.95
N TYR A 281 -24.37 -13.42 -10.22
CA TYR A 281 -24.72 -14.75 -9.75
C TYR A 281 -25.82 -14.68 -8.67
N GLU A 282 -26.91 -15.43 -8.84
CA GLU A 282 -28.00 -15.46 -7.86
C GLU A 282 -27.54 -16.12 -6.55
N THR A 283 -27.36 -15.29 -5.51
CA THR A 283 -27.02 -15.76 -4.17
C THR A 283 -28.28 -15.96 -3.30
N PRO A 284 -28.37 -17.03 -2.49
CA PRO A 284 -29.45 -17.22 -1.52
C PRO A 284 -29.68 -16.01 -0.60
N ALA A 285 -30.94 -15.74 -0.23
CA ALA A 285 -31.31 -14.66 0.71
C ALA A 285 -30.62 -14.81 2.09
N TYR A 286 -30.21 -16.04 2.44
CA TYR A 286 -29.42 -16.36 3.61
C TYR A 286 -28.19 -15.46 3.81
N PHE A 287 -27.50 -15.07 2.73
CA PHE A 287 -26.30 -14.22 2.82
C PHE A 287 -26.56 -12.83 3.43
N LYS A 288 -27.80 -12.32 3.34
CA LYS A 288 -28.19 -11.06 3.99
C LYS A 288 -28.29 -11.22 5.51
N ALA A 289 -28.97 -12.27 5.99
CA ALA A 289 -29.09 -12.57 7.42
C ALA A 289 -27.76 -13.01 8.04
N LYS A 290 -26.99 -13.83 7.32
CA LYS A 290 -25.66 -14.31 7.68
C LYS A 290 -24.73 -13.16 8.06
N ARG A 291 -24.79 -12.02 7.35
CA ARG A 291 -23.93 -10.88 7.63
C ARG A 291 -24.06 -10.37 9.07
N LEU A 292 -25.27 -10.28 9.61
CA LEU A 292 -25.50 -9.80 10.96
C LEU A 292 -25.00 -10.82 11.99
N ILE A 293 -25.30 -12.11 11.76
CA ILE A 293 -24.86 -13.21 12.62
C ILE A 293 -23.33 -13.22 12.73
N GLU A 294 -22.64 -13.13 11.58
CA GLU A 294 -21.18 -13.18 11.54
C GLU A 294 -20.52 -11.92 12.09
N PHE A 295 -21.13 -10.75 11.94
CA PHE A 295 -20.64 -9.54 12.59
C PHE A 295 -20.65 -9.69 14.12
N CYS A 296 -21.76 -10.15 14.69
CA CYS A 296 -21.87 -10.40 16.13
C CYS A 296 -20.91 -11.51 16.58
N ALA A 297 -20.87 -12.63 15.87
CA ALA A 297 -19.99 -13.76 16.19
C ALA A 297 -18.51 -13.37 16.09
N ALA A 298 -18.09 -12.66 15.04
CA ALA A 298 -16.71 -12.21 14.88
C ALA A 298 -16.31 -11.18 15.93
N SER A 299 -17.23 -10.30 16.34
CA SER A 299 -16.98 -9.33 17.41
C SER A 299 -16.77 -10.03 18.76
N VAL A 300 -17.65 -10.98 19.11
CA VAL A 300 -17.50 -11.80 20.33
C VAL A 300 -16.21 -12.61 20.28
N LEU A 301 -15.94 -13.27 19.16
CA LEU A 301 -14.74 -14.09 19.00
C LEU A 301 -13.46 -13.26 19.04
N LEU A 302 -13.44 -12.05 18.47
CA LEU A 302 -12.28 -11.16 18.54
C LEU A 302 -12.00 -10.74 19.98
N VAL A 303 -13.03 -10.37 20.75
CA VAL A 303 -12.87 -10.02 22.18
C VAL A 303 -12.41 -11.23 22.99
N ALA A 304 -13.04 -12.40 22.79
CA ALA A 304 -12.68 -13.62 23.49
C ALA A 304 -11.25 -14.09 23.16
N MET A 305 -10.81 -13.92 21.91
CA MET A 305 -9.47 -14.27 21.46
C MET A 305 -8.44 -13.17 21.69
N LEU A 306 -8.83 -12.00 22.19
CA LEU A 306 -7.91 -10.87 22.36
C LEU A 306 -6.72 -11.20 23.27
N PRO A 307 -6.88 -11.86 24.43
CA PRO A 307 -5.73 -12.25 25.27
C PRO A 307 -4.76 -13.17 24.52
N LEU A 308 -5.30 -14.16 23.80
CA LEU A 308 -4.50 -15.07 22.99
C LEU A 308 -3.82 -14.34 21.82
N ALA A 309 -4.51 -13.42 21.16
CA ALA A 309 -3.98 -12.61 20.07
C ALA A 309 -2.80 -11.74 20.56
N LEU A 310 -2.88 -11.18 21.77
CA LEU A 310 -1.79 -10.43 22.39
C LEU A 310 -0.59 -11.33 22.71
N CYS A 311 -0.84 -12.53 23.24
CA CYS A 311 0.22 -13.53 23.45
C CYS A 311 0.91 -13.92 22.13
N VAL A 312 0.13 -14.20 21.08
CA VAL A 312 0.67 -14.52 19.75
C VAL A 312 1.43 -13.33 19.17
N ALA A 313 0.91 -12.12 19.29
CA ALA A 313 1.59 -10.90 18.85
C ALA A 313 2.94 -10.71 19.56
N TYR A 314 3.00 -10.99 20.87
CA TYR A 314 4.24 -10.94 21.64
C TYR A 314 5.23 -12.02 21.21
N VAL A 315 4.78 -13.26 21.01
CA VAL A 315 5.63 -14.36 20.50
C VAL A 315 6.16 -14.04 19.10
N VAL A 316 5.33 -13.49 18.22
CA VAL A 316 5.70 -13.03 16.87
C VAL A 316 6.75 -11.91 16.95
N TYR A 317 6.59 -10.96 17.87
CA TYR A 317 7.56 -9.90 18.11
C TYR A 317 8.94 -10.48 18.49
N LEU A 318 8.97 -11.47 19.39
CA LEU A 318 10.21 -12.11 19.81
C LEU A 318 10.85 -12.97 18.70
N ASP A 319 10.05 -13.64 17.88
CA ASP A 319 10.56 -14.59 16.87
C ASP A 319 10.97 -13.94 15.54
N VAL A 320 10.14 -13.04 14.98
CA VAL A 320 10.39 -12.41 13.67
C VAL A 320 10.49 -10.89 13.70
N GLY A 321 10.17 -10.25 14.82
CA GLY A 321 10.25 -8.80 15.01
C GLY A 321 9.10 -8.01 14.39
N ALA A 322 9.23 -6.68 14.42
CA ALA A 322 8.28 -5.78 13.77
C ALA A 322 8.44 -5.78 12.22
N PRO A 323 7.36 -5.50 11.46
CA PRO A 323 5.96 -5.37 11.90
C PRO A 323 5.33 -6.71 12.33
N LEU A 324 4.42 -6.65 13.32
CA LEU A 324 3.71 -7.82 13.87
C LEU A 324 2.68 -8.40 12.90
N LEU A 325 2.00 -7.51 12.16
CA LEU A 325 0.99 -7.88 11.19
C LEU A 325 1.62 -7.93 9.80
N PHE A 326 1.38 -9.05 9.12
CA PHE A 326 1.49 -9.16 7.69
C PHE A 326 0.14 -8.81 7.07
N TRP A 327 0.15 -8.10 5.94
CA TRP A 327 -1.05 -7.84 5.18
C TRP A 327 -0.81 -8.03 3.70
N GLN A 328 -1.85 -8.47 3.00
CA GLN A 328 -1.79 -8.76 1.57
C GLN A 328 -3.09 -8.34 0.89
N GLN A 329 -2.99 -7.74 -0.28
CA GLN A 329 -4.16 -7.40 -1.09
C GLN A 329 -4.79 -8.68 -1.68
N ARG A 330 -6.11 -8.80 -1.54
CA ARG A 330 -6.93 -9.90 -2.05
C ARG A 330 -8.18 -9.36 -2.74
N LEU A 331 -8.85 -10.20 -3.52
CA LEU A 331 -10.15 -9.88 -4.11
C LEU A 331 -11.27 -10.34 -3.17
N GLY A 332 -12.19 -9.44 -2.88
CA GLY A 332 -13.38 -9.66 -2.09
C GLY A 332 -14.64 -9.72 -2.95
N ARG A 333 -15.79 -9.46 -2.31
CA ARG A 333 -17.07 -9.45 -3.01
C ARG A 333 -17.07 -8.45 -4.17
N ASN A 334 -17.62 -8.84 -5.31
CA ASN A 334 -17.68 -8.09 -6.56
C ASN A 334 -16.29 -7.63 -7.06
N GLY A 335 -15.24 -8.41 -6.77
CA GLY A 335 -13.88 -8.08 -7.20
C GLY A 335 -13.22 -6.93 -6.43
N GLN A 336 -13.87 -6.40 -5.38
CA GLN A 336 -13.29 -5.29 -4.61
C GLN A 336 -12.00 -5.71 -3.92
N LYS A 337 -10.92 -4.97 -4.18
CA LYS A 337 -9.60 -5.17 -3.56
C LYS A 337 -9.70 -4.82 -2.07
N PHE A 338 -9.24 -5.73 -1.18
CA PHE A 338 -9.15 -5.47 0.26
C PHE A 338 -7.84 -6.00 0.86
N LEU A 339 -7.45 -5.47 2.02
CA LEU A 339 -6.27 -5.92 2.75
C LEU A 339 -6.63 -7.04 3.72
N LEU A 340 -6.10 -8.24 3.49
CA LEU A 340 -6.20 -9.37 4.40
C LEU A 340 -5.09 -9.31 5.44
N TYR A 341 -5.44 -9.32 6.72
CA TYR A 341 -4.48 -9.24 7.83
C TYR A 341 -4.16 -10.60 8.44
N LYS A 342 -2.89 -10.84 8.76
CA LYS A 342 -2.40 -12.01 9.49
C LYS A 342 -1.29 -11.62 10.45
N PHE A 343 -0.99 -12.46 11.43
CA PHE A 343 0.29 -12.34 12.11
C PHE A 343 1.43 -12.76 11.19
N ARG A 344 2.53 -12.02 11.26
CA ARG A 344 3.72 -12.30 10.49
C ARG A 344 4.43 -13.54 11.05
N THR A 345 4.71 -14.51 10.18
CA THR A 345 5.39 -15.76 10.55
C THR A 345 6.72 -15.97 9.81
N TYR A 346 6.98 -15.19 8.77
CA TYR A 346 8.24 -15.21 8.03
C TYR A 346 9.20 -14.11 8.50
N ARG A 347 10.47 -14.50 8.67
CA ARG A 347 11.60 -13.58 8.79
C ARG A 347 11.78 -12.77 7.51
N ALA A 348 12.55 -11.68 7.63
CA ALA A 348 12.83 -10.79 6.52
C ALA A 348 13.39 -11.57 5.31
N PRO A 349 13.04 -11.18 4.07
CA PRO A 349 13.55 -11.80 2.85
C PRO A 349 15.01 -11.47 2.57
N PHE A 350 15.64 -10.61 3.38
CA PHE A 350 17.04 -10.22 3.26
C PHE A 350 17.76 -10.28 4.60
N ASP A 351 19.05 -10.60 4.57
CA ASP A 351 19.94 -10.59 5.73
C ASP A 351 20.37 -9.15 6.11
N ALA A 352 21.22 -9.02 7.14
CA ALA A 352 21.71 -7.72 7.60
C ALA A 352 22.59 -6.98 6.57
N HIS A 353 23.11 -7.69 5.56
CA HIS A 353 23.91 -7.14 4.48
C HIS A 353 23.08 -6.87 3.21
N GLY A 354 21.76 -7.07 3.27
CA GLY A 354 20.86 -6.86 2.15
C GLY A 354 20.83 -8.00 1.12
N ARG A 355 21.45 -9.16 1.42
CA ARG A 355 21.43 -10.33 0.53
C ARG A 355 20.14 -11.13 0.73
N PRO A 356 19.56 -11.73 -0.33
CA PRO A 356 18.37 -12.56 -0.19
C PRO A 356 18.59 -13.72 0.81
N ALA A 357 17.67 -13.85 1.76
CA ALA A 357 17.67 -14.96 2.71
C ALA A 357 17.04 -16.21 2.03
N PRO A 358 17.67 -17.40 2.14
CA PRO A 358 17.11 -18.64 1.60
C PRO A 358 15.70 -18.91 2.14
N GLU A 359 14.76 -19.25 1.27
CA GLU A 359 13.34 -19.36 1.62
C GLU A 359 13.06 -20.37 2.75
N ASN A 360 13.77 -21.49 2.72
CA ASN A 360 13.71 -22.53 3.76
C ASN A 360 14.17 -22.06 5.15
N THR A 361 14.97 -21.00 5.24
CA THR A 361 15.43 -20.43 6.52
C THR A 361 14.55 -19.30 7.04
N ARG A 362 13.61 -18.82 6.22
CA ARG A 362 12.76 -17.66 6.57
C ARG A 362 11.59 -18.04 7.47
N LEU A 363 11.14 -19.29 7.45
CA LEU A 363 10.07 -19.76 8.32
C LEU A 363 10.66 -20.41 9.59
N SER A 364 10.47 -19.77 10.74
CA SER A 364 10.99 -20.25 12.02
C SER A 364 10.19 -21.47 12.54
N ARG A 365 10.72 -22.17 13.55
CA ARG A 365 9.98 -23.24 14.24
C ARG A 365 8.69 -22.73 14.88
N VAL A 366 8.75 -21.56 15.50
CA VAL A 366 7.61 -20.87 16.11
C VAL A 366 6.60 -20.46 15.04
N GLY A 367 7.06 -19.85 13.94
CA GLY A 367 6.24 -19.49 12.79
C GLY A 367 5.54 -20.70 12.15
N ARG A 368 6.22 -21.87 12.07
CA ARG A 368 5.59 -23.14 11.66
C ARG A 368 4.45 -23.53 12.60
N LEU A 369 4.67 -23.47 13.91
CA LEU A 369 3.65 -23.80 14.91
C LEU A 369 2.44 -22.86 14.85
N ILE A 370 2.67 -21.55 14.74
CA ILE A 370 1.62 -20.53 14.62
C ILE A 370 0.77 -20.78 13.37
N ARG A 371 1.39 -21.13 12.24
CA ARG A 371 0.66 -21.47 10.99
C ARG A 371 -0.09 -22.80 11.10
N ALA A 372 0.53 -23.82 11.69
CA ALA A 372 -0.09 -25.14 11.86
C ALA A 372 -1.34 -25.07 12.74
N SER A 373 -1.30 -24.23 13.78
CA SER A 373 -2.43 -23.95 14.67
C SER A 373 -3.40 -22.88 14.13
N ARG A 374 -3.12 -22.30 12.96
CA ARG A 374 -3.86 -21.18 12.32
C ARG A 374 -4.03 -19.94 13.20
N LEU A 375 -3.20 -19.79 14.23
CA LEU A 375 -3.20 -18.62 15.10
C LEU A 375 -2.79 -17.35 14.34
N ASP A 376 -2.09 -17.48 13.20
CA ASP A 376 -1.78 -16.36 12.33
C ASP A 376 -3.02 -15.71 11.70
N GLU A 377 -4.16 -16.41 11.67
CA GLU A 377 -5.37 -15.95 11.00
C GLU A 377 -6.32 -15.16 11.92
N ILE A 378 -6.05 -15.08 13.23
CA ILE A 378 -6.88 -14.30 14.19
C ILE A 378 -7.12 -12.85 13.74
N PRO A 379 -6.13 -12.10 13.21
CA PRO A 379 -6.35 -10.73 12.72
C PRO A 379 -7.40 -10.62 11.59
N GLN A 380 -7.72 -11.71 10.89
CA GLN A 380 -8.77 -11.71 9.86
C GLN A 380 -10.17 -11.51 10.45
N LEU A 381 -10.39 -11.73 11.75
CA LEU A 381 -11.66 -11.40 12.40
C LEU A 381 -12.00 -9.90 12.25
N TYR A 382 -10.99 -9.03 12.24
CA TYR A 382 -11.17 -7.62 11.92
C TYR A 382 -11.72 -7.43 10.50
N ASN A 383 -11.23 -8.18 9.51
CA ASN A 383 -11.75 -8.14 8.14
C ASN A 383 -13.22 -8.57 8.06
N VAL A 384 -13.63 -9.52 8.90
CA VAL A 384 -15.04 -9.92 9.01
C VAL A 384 -15.86 -8.80 9.61
N ILE A 385 -15.42 -8.18 10.71
CA ILE A 385 -16.15 -7.08 11.36
C ILE A 385 -16.32 -5.89 10.39
N VAL A 386 -15.25 -5.48 9.70
CA VAL A 386 -15.30 -4.40 8.69
C VAL A 386 -16.16 -4.75 7.47
N GLY A 387 -16.39 -6.05 7.23
CA GLY A 387 -17.29 -6.53 6.17
C GLY A 387 -16.61 -6.78 4.83
N HIS A 388 -15.28 -6.85 4.82
CA HIS A 388 -14.50 -7.34 3.67
C HIS A 388 -14.56 -8.87 3.54
N MET A 389 -14.67 -9.57 4.68
CA MET A 389 -14.73 -11.02 4.75
C MET A 389 -15.99 -11.51 5.48
N SER A 390 -16.19 -12.82 5.40
CA SER A 390 -17.18 -13.66 6.05
C SER A 390 -16.44 -14.60 7.02
N LEU A 391 -17.09 -15.15 8.05
CA LEU A 391 -16.46 -16.24 8.82
C LEU A 391 -16.35 -17.48 7.93
N ILE A 392 -17.41 -17.76 7.17
CA ILE A 392 -17.50 -18.92 6.29
C ILE A 392 -17.78 -18.48 4.86
N GLY A 393 -16.97 -18.94 3.92
CA GLY A 393 -17.07 -18.62 2.51
C GLY A 393 -15.86 -19.10 1.71
N PRO A 394 -15.83 -18.87 0.39
CA PRO A 394 -14.69 -19.19 -0.44
C PRO A 394 -13.42 -18.52 0.05
N ARG A 395 -12.27 -19.21 0.00
CA ARG A 395 -10.99 -18.62 0.44
C ARG A 395 -10.63 -17.41 -0.44
N PRO A 396 -10.12 -16.28 0.10
CA PRO A 396 -9.70 -15.15 -0.72
C PRO A 396 -8.40 -15.47 -1.48
N LEU A 397 -8.47 -15.60 -2.81
CA LEU A 397 -7.31 -15.85 -3.67
C LEU A 397 -6.58 -14.56 -4.05
N LEU A 398 -5.34 -14.71 -4.53
CA LEU A 398 -4.64 -13.59 -5.15
C LEU A 398 -5.31 -13.25 -6.48
N PRO A 399 -5.20 -12.00 -6.98
CA PRO A 399 -5.71 -11.64 -8.29
C PRO A 399 -5.19 -12.57 -9.40
N GLN A 400 -3.93 -12.99 -9.34
CA GLN A 400 -3.29 -13.88 -10.32
C GLN A 400 -3.68 -15.36 -10.17
N ASP A 401 -4.25 -15.78 -9.03
CA ASP A 401 -4.61 -17.18 -8.76
C ASP A 401 -6.10 -17.43 -9.02
N GLN A 402 -6.83 -16.44 -9.55
CA GLN A 402 -8.25 -16.59 -9.83
C GLN A 402 -8.50 -17.61 -10.96
N PRO A 403 -9.60 -18.38 -10.91
CA PRO A 403 -10.02 -19.19 -12.05
C PRO A 403 -10.41 -18.31 -13.24
N ASP A 404 -10.49 -18.91 -14.43
CA ASP A 404 -10.83 -18.21 -15.68
C ASP A 404 -12.15 -17.43 -15.60
N ASP A 405 -13.16 -17.97 -14.90
CA ASP A 405 -14.38 -17.26 -14.51
C ASP A 405 -14.46 -17.09 -12.98
N PRO A 406 -13.99 -15.95 -12.44
CA PRO A 406 -14.05 -15.69 -11.01
C PRO A 406 -15.40 -15.16 -10.54
N GLY A 407 -16.30 -14.79 -11.46
CA GLY A 407 -17.54 -14.06 -11.15
C GLY A 407 -18.40 -14.74 -10.09
N PRO A 408 -18.74 -16.03 -10.27
CA PRO A 408 -19.54 -16.77 -9.30
C PRO A 408 -18.93 -16.81 -7.90
N ARG A 409 -17.61 -16.99 -7.79
CA ARG A 409 -16.89 -17.01 -6.51
C ARG A 409 -16.87 -15.64 -5.83
N LEU A 410 -16.69 -14.58 -6.62
CA LEU A 410 -16.64 -13.20 -6.15
C LEU A 410 -18.03 -12.62 -5.85
N SER A 411 -19.12 -13.33 -6.12
CA SER A 411 -20.49 -12.87 -5.80
C SER A 411 -20.76 -12.72 -4.30
N VAL A 412 -19.99 -13.44 -3.46
CA VAL A 412 -20.10 -13.43 -2.00
C VAL A 412 -18.82 -12.92 -1.33
N ARG A 413 -18.90 -12.62 -0.03
CA ARG A 413 -17.70 -12.28 0.76
C ARG A 413 -16.84 -13.53 0.95
N PRO A 414 -15.52 -13.45 0.75
CA PRO A 414 -14.64 -14.57 1.02
C PRO A 414 -14.61 -14.92 2.52
N GLY A 415 -14.37 -16.18 2.85
CA GLY A 415 -14.38 -16.72 4.20
C GLY A 415 -13.00 -16.79 4.87
N VAL A 416 -12.99 -16.79 6.21
CA VAL A 416 -11.82 -17.24 6.99
C VAL A 416 -11.67 -18.76 6.84
N THR A 417 -12.77 -19.49 6.99
CA THR A 417 -12.90 -20.92 6.66
C THR A 417 -13.97 -21.15 5.59
N GLY A 418 -14.10 -22.37 5.07
CA GLY A 418 -14.99 -22.67 3.96
C GLY A 418 -15.09 -24.15 3.64
N TRP A 419 -16.04 -24.51 2.78
CA TRP A 419 -16.33 -25.90 2.40
C TRP A 419 -15.13 -26.60 1.75
N ALA A 420 -14.40 -25.91 0.86
CA ALA A 420 -13.19 -26.44 0.26
C ALA A 420 -12.06 -26.65 1.29
N GLN A 421 -11.96 -25.77 2.30
CA GLN A 421 -10.92 -25.85 3.33
C GLN A 421 -11.08 -27.08 4.24
N ILE A 422 -12.30 -27.51 4.53
CA ILE A 422 -12.56 -28.67 5.40
C ILE A 422 -12.60 -30.02 4.65
N ASN A 423 -12.88 -30.03 3.34
CA ASN A 423 -13.06 -31.26 2.56
C ASN A 423 -11.80 -31.69 1.77
N GLY A 424 -10.69 -30.98 1.93
CA GLY A 424 -9.44 -31.33 1.26
C GLY A 424 -8.36 -30.28 1.39
N GLY A 425 -8.70 -29.03 1.69
CA GLY A 425 -7.73 -27.99 2.05
C GLY A 425 -6.62 -27.84 1.01
N THR A 426 -5.40 -28.15 1.40
CA THR A 426 -4.22 -28.11 0.53
C THR A 426 -4.14 -29.26 -0.48
N SER A 427 -4.81 -30.39 -0.21
CA SER A 427 -4.73 -31.62 -1.02
C SER A 427 -5.63 -31.64 -2.27
N VAL A 428 -6.58 -30.69 -2.38
CA VAL A 428 -7.48 -30.59 -3.55
C VAL A 428 -6.95 -29.66 -4.64
N SER A 429 -7.20 -30.01 -5.90
CA SER A 429 -6.78 -29.27 -7.09
C SER A 429 -7.51 -27.91 -7.19
N PRO A 430 -7.00 -26.94 -7.98
CA PRO A 430 -7.68 -25.66 -8.18
C PRO A 430 -9.12 -25.82 -8.72
N GLU A 431 -9.34 -26.77 -9.64
CA GLU A 431 -10.65 -27.09 -10.20
C GLU A 431 -11.61 -27.66 -9.14
N GLU A 432 -11.13 -28.61 -8.33
CA GLU A 432 -11.89 -29.20 -7.22
C GLU A 432 -12.26 -28.16 -6.17
N LYS A 433 -11.31 -27.27 -5.82
CA LYS A 433 -11.55 -26.14 -4.91
C LYS A 433 -12.64 -25.22 -5.45
N ASN A 434 -12.58 -24.90 -6.74
CA ASN A 434 -13.58 -24.06 -7.37
C ASN A 434 -14.97 -24.73 -7.31
N ALA A 435 -15.07 -26.01 -7.69
CA ALA A 435 -16.33 -26.76 -7.62
C ALA A 435 -16.92 -26.79 -6.20
N LEU A 436 -16.08 -27.01 -5.17
CA LEU A 436 -16.50 -27.00 -3.77
C LEU A 436 -16.96 -25.60 -3.30
N ASP A 437 -16.24 -24.55 -3.68
CA ASP A 437 -16.57 -23.16 -3.32
C ASP A 437 -17.90 -22.73 -3.97
N LEU A 438 -18.12 -23.07 -5.25
CA LEU A 438 -19.38 -22.79 -5.96
C LEU A 438 -20.55 -23.61 -5.41
N TRP A 439 -20.32 -24.88 -5.09
CA TRP A 439 -21.33 -25.71 -4.46
C TRP A 439 -21.78 -25.10 -3.12
N TYR A 440 -20.84 -24.61 -2.31
CA TYR A 440 -21.16 -23.91 -1.07
C TYR A 440 -22.01 -22.66 -1.32
N ILE A 441 -21.61 -21.79 -2.27
CA ILE A 441 -22.33 -20.55 -2.57
C ILE A 441 -23.80 -20.84 -2.91
N ARG A 442 -24.05 -21.89 -3.70
CA ARG A 442 -25.40 -22.26 -4.11
C ARG A 442 -26.25 -22.88 -2.98
N HIS A 443 -25.63 -23.61 -2.07
CA HIS A 443 -26.32 -24.38 -1.02
C HIS A 443 -26.17 -23.77 0.39
N ALA A 444 -25.63 -22.55 0.49
CA ALA A 444 -25.35 -21.89 1.75
C ALA A 444 -26.61 -21.76 2.61
N CYS A 445 -26.56 -22.35 3.81
CA CYS A 445 -27.59 -22.26 4.84
C CYS A 445 -26.96 -22.37 6.23
N LEU A 446 -27.70 -21.99 7.27
CA LEU A 446 -27.19 -21.99 8.65
C LEU A 446 -26.69 -23.37 9.10
N ARG A 447 -27.37 -24.45 8.72
CA ARG A 447 -26.96 -25.82 9.07
C ARG A 447 -25.59 -26.16 8.47
N LEU A 448 -25.39 -25.83 7.20
CA LEU A 448 -24.12 -26.08 6.50
C LEU A 448 -22.99 -25.24 7.11
N ASP A 449 -23.28 -24.00 7.49
CA ASP A 449 -22.31 -23.14 8.17
C ASP A 449 -21.90 -23.71 9.55
N LEU A 450 -22.85 -24.20 10.34
CA LEU A 450 -22.56 -24.87 11.62
C LEU A 450 -21.73 -26.14 11.43
N GLU A 451 -22.05 -26.94 10.41
CA GLU A 451 -21.24 -28.10 10.03
C GLU A 451 -19.81 -27.69 9.67
N ILE A 452 -19.63 -26.61 8.91
CA ILE A 452 -18.30 -26.09 8.57
C ILE A 452 -17.55 -25.61 9.82
N ILE A 453 -18.22 -24.95 10.78
CA ILE A 453 -17.58 -24.51 12.03
C ILE A 453 -17.06 -25.72 12.82
N VAL A 454 -17.90 -26.73 13.04
CA VAL A 454 -17.52 -27.93 13.80
C VAL A 454 -16.38 -28.67 13.09
N SER A 455 -16.50 -28.88 11.78
CA SER A 455 -15.43 -29.51 10.99
C SER A 455 -14.15 -28.68 10.97
N THR A 456 -14.22 -27.35 11.00
CA THR A 456 -13.03 -26.49 11.07
C THR A 456 -12.29 -26.70 12.39
N ILE A 457 -12.99 -26.80 13.51
CA ILE A 457 -12.39 -27.08 14.82
C ILE A 457 -11.75 -28.48 14.81
N LEU A 458 -12.44 -29.49 14.28
CA LEU A 458 -11.91 -30.86 14.17
C LEU A 458 -10.67 -30.92 13.29
N VAL A 459 -10.66 -30.26 12.13
CA VAL A 459 -9.51 -30.18 11.23
C VAL A 459 -8.34 -29.45 11.89
N ALA A 460 -8.59 -28.38 12.65
CA ALA A 460 -7.55 -27.68 13.40
C ALA A 460 -6.86 -28.57 14.46
N LEU A 461 -7.59 -29.53 15.04
CA LEU A 461 -7.07 -30.47 16.04
C LEU A 461 -6.45 -31.74 15.46
N THR A 462 -6.99 -32.25 14.34
CA THR A 462 -6.65 -33.57 13.78
C THR A 462 -5.89 -33.52 12.45
N GLY A 463 -5.71 -32.34 11.87
CA GLY A 463 -5.07 -32.13 10.58
C GLY A 463 -6.03 -32.21 9.38
N GLU A 464 -5.55 -31.77 8.22
CA GLU A 464 -6.33 -31.81 6.97
C GLU A 464 -6.47 -33.25 6.46
N ARG A 465 -7.67 -33.61 5.99
CA ARG A 465 -7.97 -34.91 5.39
C ARG A 465 -8.76 -34.73 4.10
N LEU A 466 -8.47 -35.54 3.09
CA LEU A 466 -9.19 -35.54 1.83
C LEU A 466 -10.54 -36.25 2.00
N ASN A 467 -11.64 -35.53 1.76
CA ASN A 467 -12.97 -36.11 1.71
C ASN A 467 -13.36 -36.38 0.26
N GLY A 468 -12.86 -37.50 -0.30
CA GLY A 468 -13.07 -37.85 -1.71
C GLY A 468 -14.54 -37.86 -2.13
N ARG A 469 -15.44 -38.30 -1.24
CA ARG A 469 -16.90 -38.29 -1.51
C ARG A 469 -17.45 -36.89 -1.72
N ALA A 470 -17.05 -35.93 -0.90
CA ALA A 470 -17.50 -34.54 -1.02
C ALA A 470 -16.94 -33.89 -2.28
N VAL A 471 -15.69 -34.20 -2.63
CA VAL A 471 -15.02 -33.73 -3.86
C VAL A 471 -15.72 -34.28 -5.10
N ASP A 472 -15.92 -35.60 -5.18
CA ASP A 472 -16.60 -36.27 -6.30
C ASP A 472 -18.02 -35.74 -6.48
N HIS A 473 -18.74 -35.54 -5.37
CA HIS A 473 -20.08 -34.97 -5.39
C HIS A 473 -20.07 -33.53 -5.94
N ALA A 474 -19.17 -32.67 -5.47
CA ALA A 474 -19.07 -31.29 -5.94
C ALA A 474 -18.67 -31.20 -7.42
N LEU A 475 -17.73 -32.03 -7.87
CA LEU A 475 -17.33 -32.11 -9.28
C LEU A 475 -18.50 -32.59 -10.15
N SER A 476 -19.19 -33.67 -9.76
CA SER A 476 -20.35 -34.17 -10.52
C SER A 476 -21.50 -33.17 -10.59
N TRP A 477 -21.66 -32.32 -9.55
CA TRP A 477 -22.59 -31.19 -9.57
C TRP A 477 -22.11 -30.10 -10.53
N TYR A 478 -20.85 -29.69 -10.43
CA TYR A 478 -20.26 -28.66 -11.29
C TYR A 478 -20.38 -29.01 -12.77
N ARG A 479 -20.01 -30.23 -13.17
CA ARG A 479 -20.12 -30.66 -14.57
C ARG A 479 -21.56 -30.66 -15.10
N ARG A 480 -22.54 -30.97 -14.25
CA ARG A 480 -23.96 -30.94 -14.64
C ARG A 480 -24.49 -29.53 -14.83
N GLU A 481 -24.03 -28.59 -14.00
CA GLU A 481 -24.54 -27.21 -14.00
C GLU A 481 -23.84 -26.34 -15.05
N PHE A 482 -22.52 -26.53 -15.23
CA PHE A 482 -21.68 -25.62 -16.03
C PHE A 482 -21.08 -26.27 -17.29
N GLU A 483 -20.92 -27.60 -17.36
CA GLU A 483 -20.36 -28.31 -18.54
C GLU A 483 -21.41 -29.05 -19.37
N ALA A 484 -22.68 -29.06 -18.96
CA ALA A 484 -23.72 -29.72 -19.75
C ALA A 484 -23.85 -29.01 -21.10
N PRO A 485 -23.85 -29.75 -22.24
CA PRO A 485 -24.01 -29.13 -23.54
C PRO A 485 -25.35 -28.41 -23.58
N SER A 486 -25.32 -27.16 -24.07
CA SER A 486 -26.48 -26.34 -24.36
C SER A 486 -27.63 -27.20 -24.86
N ARG A 487 -28.81 -27.07 -24.23
CA ARG A 487 -30.04 -27.79 -24.60
C ARG A 487 -30.39 -27.71 -26.09
N ASP A 488 -29.76 -26.78 -26.82
CA ASP A 488 -29.95 -26.55 -28.26
C ASP A 488 -29.17 -27.52 -29.18
N ALA A 489 -28.27 -28.35 -28.64
CA ALA A 489 -27.48 -29.30 -29.46
C ALA A 489 -28.13 -30.69 -29.63
N VAL A 490 -29.31 -30.93 -29.05
CA VAL A 490 -29.98 -32.26 -29.10
C VAL A 490 -30.90 -32.43 -30.32
N THR A 491 -30.94 -31.45 -31.23
CA THR A 491 -31.74 -31.53 -32.46
C THR A 491 -30.92 -31.81 -33.72
N MET A 492 -29.89 -32.65 -33.65
CA MET A 492 -29.37 -33.34 -34.85
C MET A 492 -28.91 -34.74 -34.44
N GLY A 493 -29.62 -35.75 -34.91
CA GLY A 493 -29.46 -37.13 -34.48
C GLY A 493 -28.12 -37.74 -34.87
N GLU A 494 -27.38 -38.25 -33.88
CA GLU A 494 -26.41 -39.33 -34.06
C GLU A 494 -26.86 -40.53 -33.22
N ALA A 495 -26.96 -41.71 -33.85
CA ALA A 495 -27.49 -42.90 -33.22
C ALA A 495 -26.57 -43.43 -32.09
N PRO A 496 -27.12 -43.99 -30.99
CA PRO A 496 -26.37 -44.42 -29.80
C PRO A 496 -25.22 -45.42 -30.03
N ARG A 497 -25.20 -46.11 -31.18
CA ARG A 497 -24.17 -47.10 -31.53
C ARG A 497 -22.86 -46.46 -32.00
N ASP A 498 -22.92 -45.32 -32.68
CA ASP A 498 -21.71 -44.64 -33.19
C ASP A 498 -20.98 -43.88 -32.08
N ARG A 499 -21.71 -43.39 -31.08
CA ARG A 499 -21.14 -42.76 -29.88
C ARG A 499 -20.29 -43.73 -29.06
N ARG A 500 -20.76 -44.98 -28.86
CA ARG A 500 -19.97 -46.01 -28.15
C ARG A 500 -18.70 -46.41 -28.91
N ARG A 501 -18.76 -46.56 -30.23
CA ARG A 501 -17.57 -46.86 -31.05
C ARG A 501 -16.53 -45.74 -31.02
N ARG A 502 -16.95 -44.48 -31.07
CA ARG A 502 -16.05 -43.32 -30.90
C ARG A 502 -15.46 -43.24 -29.49
N GLU A 503 -16.25 -43.48 -28.45
CA GLU A 503 -15.77 -43.47 -27.06
C GLU A 503 -14.81 -44.64 -26.77
N GLU A 504 -15.03 -45.82 -27.36
CA GLU A 504 -14.12 -46.96 -27.27
C GLU A 504 -12.82 -46.73 -28.05
N ALA A 505 -12.89 -46.16 -29.25
CA ALA A 505 -11.70 -45.76 -30.02
C ALA A 505 -10.88 -44.67 -29.29
N ALA A 506 -11.53 -43.67 -28.70
CA ALA A 506 -10.88 -42.61 -27.93
C ALA A 506 -10.26 -43.13 -26.61
N ARG A 507 -10.86 -44.17 -25.99
CA ARG A 507 -10.26 -44.85 -24.82
C ARG A 507 -9.07 -45.72 -25.21
N ALA A 508 -9.08 -46.34 -26.39
CA ALA A 508 -7.94 -47.09 -26.92
C ALA A 508 -6.76 -46.19 -27.27
N ASP A 509 -7.01 -45.01 -27.85
CA ASP A 509 -5.96 -44.01 -28.14
C ASP A 509 -5.40 -43.35 -26.88
N ARG A 510 -6.22 -43.06 -25.86
CA ARG A 510 -5.70 -42.59 -24.56
C ARG A 510 -4.81 -43.64 -23.87
N ARG A 511 -5.14 -44.94 -23.97
CA ARG A 511 -4.28 -46.00 -23.41
C ARG A 511 -2.96 -46.15 -24.16
N ARG A 512 -2.91 -45.84 -25.46
CA ARG A 512 -1.66 -45.79 -26.24
C ARG A 512 -0.83 -44.53 -25.94
N ALA A 513 -1.48 -43.38 -25.73
CA ALA A 513 -0.80 -42.13 -25.37
C ALA A 513 -0.21 -42.12 -23.95
N VAL A 514 -0.81 -42.85 -22.99
CA VAL A 514 -0.28 -42.99 -21.61
C VAL A 514 0.98 -43.85 -21.54
N GLY A 515 1.31 -44.62 -22.60
CA GLY A 515 2.55 -45.39 -22.68
C GLY A 515 3.75 -44.64 -23.26
N ALA A 516 3.56 -43.43 -23.81
CA ALA A 516 4.61 -42.75 -24.58
C ALA A 516 4.58 -41.23 -24.42
N VAL A 517 4.56 -40.73 -23.18
CA VAL A 517 4.79 -39.31 -22.90
C VAL A 517 5.60 -39.18 -21.61
N ARG A 518 6.94 -39.22 -21.76
CA ARG A 518 7.88 -38.77 -20.73
C ARG A 518 8.05 -37.25 -20.94
N ILE A 519 7.18 -36.44 -20.33
CA ILE A 519 7.39 -34.99 -20.26
C ILE A 519 8.19 -34.71 -18.99
N GLU A 520 9.44 -34.27 -19.19
CA GLU A 520 10.22 -33.60 -18.15
C GLU A 520 9.60 -32.22 -17.87
N TYR A 521 9.03 -32.05 -16.69
CA TYR A 521 8.72 -30.73 -16.13
C TYR A 521 9.88 -30.31 -15.22
N PRO A 522 10.47 -29.11 -15.37
CA PRO A 522 11.51 -28.62 -14.49
C PRO A 522 10.87 -27.99 -13.25
N TYR A 523 10.48 -28.82 -12.29
CA TYR A 523 10.31 -28.35 -10.91
C TYR A 523 11.11 -29.26 -10.00
N ARG A 524 12.24 -28.75 -9.53
CA ARG A 524 13.02 -29.37 -8.45
C ARG A 524 12.10 -29.53 -7.25
N ALA A 525 11.73 -30.78 -6.98
CA ALA A 525 11.27 -31.22 -5.69
C ALA A 525 12.31 -30.81 -4.64
N VAL A 526 11.89 -30.07 -3.63
CA VAL A 526 12.59 -30.08 -2.35
C VAL A 526 12.06 -31.32 -1.64
N GLU A 527 12.84 -32.39 -1.70
CA GLU A 527 12.64 -33.62 -0.93
C GLU A 527 12.64 -33.33 0.59
N PRO A 528 12.00 -34.19 1.39
CA PRO A 528 11.84 -33.97 2.82
C PRO A 528 13.11 -34.37 3.58
N SER A 529 13.64 -33.44 4.38
CA SER A 529 14.43 -33.72 5.60
C SER A 529 14.24 -32.59 6.62
#